data_AF-A0A5J6V936-F1
#
_entry.id   AF-A0A5J6V936-F1
#
_cell.length_a   1.000
_cell.length_b   1.000
_cell.length_c   1.000
_cell.angle_alpha   90.00
_cell.angle_beta   90.00
_cell.angle_gamma   90.00
#
_symmetry.space_group_name_H-M   'P 1'
#
loop_
_entity.id
_entity.type
_entity.pdbx_description
1 polymer ?
#
loop_
_entity_poly.entity_id
_entity_poly.type
_entity_poly.pdbx_seq_one_letter_code
_entity_poly.pdbx_strand_id
1 'polypeptide(L)'
;MPLRVSVGRRCAVERFSSDDVWPEHPKPHWRETLRYAQTHGWSLESGGHWGTIFCPTRECFKPIYATGTGGETVAKDTKKLVDRCPHYTGPPGVLAGAELKLNQAERLITAAEALYERDETDKAFELLAGADELLNDGEMDEATWDEAGRLIDARDALEAEAAAAFVEAAVEPIEAPLAVALADERVDDARRDLRTKHLPTDRVRELRDQANALRRRTDALRARIVT
;
A
#
# COMPACT_ATOMS: atom_id res chain seq x y z
N MET A 1 44.54 52.07 2.62
CA MET A 1 43.68 51.88 3.81
C MET A 1 42.30 51.42 3.36
N PRO A 2 41.90 50.14 3.55
CA PRO A 2 40.51 49.76 3.35
C PRO A 2 39.72 49.90 4.67
N LEU A 3 38.58 50.56 4.56
CA LEU A 3 37.59 50.79 5.60
C LEU A 3 37.01 49.45 6.09
N ARG A 4 37.09 49.20 7.40
CA ARG A 4 36.32 48.13 8.05
C ARG A 4 34.87 48.58 8.17
N VAL A 5 33.99 48.02 7.33
CA VAL A 5 32.55 48.02 7.59
C VAL A 5 32.24 46.78 8.43
N SER A 6 31.94 46.99 9.70
CA SER A 6 31.45 45.96 10.62
C SER A 6 30.02 45.58 10.24
N VAL A 7 29.86 44.54 9.42
CA VAL A 7 28.56 43.92 9.19
C VAL A 7 28.25 43.03 10.40
N GLY A 8 27.20 43.39 11.15
CA GLY A 8 26.69 42.60 12.27
C GLY A 8 26.39 41.16 11.83
N ARG A 9 26.75 40.19 12.69
CA ARG A 9 26.51 38.75 12.48
C ARG A 9 25.01 38.50 12.30
N ARG A 10 24.56 38.35 11.06
CA ARG A 10 23.31 37.66 10.77
C ARG A 10 23.60 36.17 10.94
N CYS A 11 22.98 35.53 11.94
CA CYS A 11 23.03 34.07 12.06
C CYS A 11 22.50 33.48 10.75
N ALA A 12 23.33 32.70 10.05
CA ALA A 12 22.90 32.01 8.84
C ALA A 12 21.73 31.07 9.19
N VAL A 13 20.67 31.11 8.39
CA VAL A 13 19.58 30.14 8.48
C VAL A 13 19.87 29.05 7.46
N GLU A 14 20.05 27.82 7.91
CA GLU A 14 20.20 26.66 7.04
C GLU A 14 18.88 25.91 6.98
N ARG A 15 18.53 25.37 5.80
CA ARG A 15 17.28 24.64 5.59
C ARG A 15 17.59 23.19 5.28
N PHE A 16 16.83 22.29 5.90
CA PHE A 16 16.93 20.85 5.76
C PHE A 16 15.54 20.31 5.40
N SER A 17 15.45 19.62 4.27
CA SER A 17 14.31 18.78 3.86
C SER A 17 14.17 17.57 4.78
N SER A 18 13.06 16.83 4.67
CA SER A 18 12.88 15.54 5.37
C SER A 18 13.96 14.51 4.99
N ASP A 19 14.50 14.57 3.77
CA ASP A 19 15.50 13.62 3.27
C ASP A 19 16.95 13.99 3.65
N ASP A 20 17.15 15.19 4.19
CA ASP A 20 18.48 15.67 4.57
C ASP A 20 18.89 15.15 5.95
N VAL A 21 20.19 15.08 6.21
CA VAL A 21 20.68 14.81 7.56
C VAL A 21 20.54 16.06 8.42
N TRP A 22 19.65 16.01 9.42
CA TRP A 22 19.40 17.13 10.31
C TRP A 22 20.50 17.26 11.38
N PRO A 23 20.85 18.50 11.79
CA PRO A 23 21.74 18.71 12.92
C PRO A 23 21.15 18.15 14.22
N GLU A 24 21.99 17.53 15.04
CA GLU A 24 21.53 16.94 16.30
C GLU A 24 21.30 18.00 17.39
N HIS A 25 20.10 17.98 17.99
CA HIS A 25 19.79 18.82 19.15
C HIS A 25 20.55 18.33 20.39
N PRO A 26 21.11 19.23 21.25
CA PRO A 26 21.86 18.81 22.44
C PRO A 26 21.04 17.97 23.42
N LYS A 27 19.75 18.28 23.60
CA LYS A 27 18.82 17.54 24.49
C LYS A 27 18.21 16.30 23.80
N PRO A 28 18.17 15.12 24.46
CA PRO A 28 17.75 13.85 23.85
C PRO A 28 16.26 13.80 23.44
N HIS A 29 15.36 14.36 24.24
CA HIS A 29 13.91 14.41 23.92
C HIS A 29 13.62 15.18 22.63
N TRP A 30 14.43 16.19 22.32
CA TRP A 30 14.34 16.91 21.05
C TRP A 30 14.92 16.11 19.89
N ARG A 31 16.03 15.37 20.07
CA ARG A 31 16.55 14.48 19.01
C ARG A 31 15.49 13.47 18.56
N GLU A 32 14.81 12.85 19.52
CA GLU A 32 13.74 11.90 19.23
C GLU A 32 12.56 12.57 18.52
N THR A 33 12.15 13.76 18.98
CA THR A 33 11.06 14.53 18.36
C THR A 33 11.39 15.02 16.96
N LEU A 34 12.64 15.40 16.71
CA LEU A 34 13.11 15.84 15.40
C LEU A 34 13.20 14.69 14.41
N ARG A 35 13.74 13.54 14.82
CA ARG A 35 13.68 12.31 14.02
C ARG A 35 12.24 11.92 13.71
N TYR A 36 11.34 12.06 14.68
CA TYR A 36 9.91 11.82 14.48
C TYR A 36 9.32 12.80 13.46
N ALA A 37 9.56 14.10 13.59
CA ALA A 37 9.09 15.09 12.62
C ALA A 37 9.64 14.82 11.21
N GLN A 38 10.92 14.45 11.12
CA GLN A 38 11.60 14.10 9.88
C GLN A 38 10.94 12.89 9.18
N THR A 39 10.67 11.80 9.91
CA THR A 39 9.95 10.64 9.34
C THR A 39 8.52 10.97 8.91
N HIS A 40 8.00 12.10 9.39
CA HIS A 40 6.67 12.62 9.07
C HIS A 40 6.69 13.68 7.95
N GLY A 41 7.81 13.82 7.23
CA GLY A 41 7.94 14.72 6.08
C GLY A 41 8.05 16.20 6.47
N TRP A 42 8.27 16.50 7.74
CA TRP A 42 8.54 17.89 8.15
C TRP A 42 9.93 18.30 7.68
N SER A 43 10.15 19.60 7.56
CA SER A 43 11.44 20.23 7.26
C SER A 43 11.94 21.02 8.47
N LEU A 44 13.24 21.25 8.56
CA LEU A 44 13.89 22.02 9.62
C LEU A 44 14.60 23.23 9.04
N GLU A 45 14.39 24.40 9.63
CA GLU A 45 15.28 25.54 9.45
C GLU A 45 16.12 25.72 10.71
N SER A 46 17.42 25.48 10.62
CA SER A 46 18.35 25.73 11.72
C SER A 46 18.75 27.21 11.74
N GLY A 47 18.83 27.80 12.92
CA GLY A 47 19.12 29.23 13.10
C GLY A 47 18.39 29.87 14.29
N GLY A 48 18.85 31.04 14.71
CA GLY A 48 18.28 31.76 15.86
C GLY A 48 18.50 31.03 17.19
N HIS A 49 17.42 30.71 17.93
CA HIS A 49 17.47 30.08 19.26
C HIS A 49 17.70 28.56 19.27
N TRP A 50 17.56 27.88 18.12
CA TRP A 50 18.17 26.59 17.72
C TRP A 50 17.68 26.23 16.31
N GLY A 51 16.36 26.30 16.09
CA GLY A 51 15.74 26.09 14.79
C GLY A 51 14.21 26.12 14.84
N THR A 52 13.56 25.95 13.68
CA THR A 52 12.10 25.86 13.55
C THR A 52 11.76 24.72 12.60
N ILE A 53 10.84 23.83 13.00
CA ILE A 53 10.32 22.81 12.10
C ILE A 53 9.06 23.30 11.40
N PHE A 54 8.87 22.88 10.16
CA PHE A 54 7.73 23.22 9.31
C PHE A 54 7.10 21.95 8.75
N CYS A 55 5.77 21.90 8.67
CA CYS A 55 5.07 20.86 7.94
C CYS A 55 5.32 20.97 6.42
N PRO A 56 4.93 19.98 5.60
CA PRO A 56 5.18 19.98 4.15
C PRO A 56 4.67 21.23 3.41
N THR A 57 3.52 21.77 3.80
CA THR A 57 2.95 23.00 3.22
C THR A 57 3.50 24.29 3.86
N ARG A 58 4.31 24.15 4.91
CA ARG A 58 4.86 25.24 5.74
C ARG A 58 3.85 26.14 6.45
N GLU A 59 2.57 25.78 6.43
CA GLU A 59 1.51 26.52 7.13
C GLU A 59 1.54 26.27 8.66
N CYS A 60 1.96 25.08 9.07
CA CYS A 60 2.19 24.74 10.47
C CYS A 60 3.69 24.77 10.78
N PHE A 61 4.08 25.45 11.86
CA PHE A 61 5.47 25.52 12.30
C PHE A 61 5.61 25.49 13.82
N LYS A 62 6.78 25.05 14.31
CA LYS A 62 7.11 25.05 15.74
C LYS A 62 8.55 25.52 15.96
N PRO A 63 8.75 26.66 16.65
CA PRO A 63 10.09 27.09 17.03
C PRO A 63 10.65 26.19 18.15
N ILE A 64 11.95 25.93 18.07
CA ILE A 64 12.72 25.06 18.97
C ILE A 64 13.82 25.90 19.62
N TYR A 65 13.94 25.79 20.93
CA TYR A 65 14.87 26.57 21.75
C TYR A 65 15.88 25.67 22.43
N ALA A 66 17.18 26.01 22.34
CA ALA A 66 18.25 25.23 22.95
C ALA A 66 18.15 25.15 24.49
N THR A 67 17.82 26.26 25.16
CA THR A 67 17.98 26.45 26.62
C THR A 67 16.66 26.53 27.41
N GLY A 68 15.51 26.29 26.79
CA GLY A 68 14.20 26.40 27.47
C GLY A 68 14.02 25.43 28.64
N THR A 69 13.45 25.93 29.75
CA THR A 69 12.93 25.14 30.87
C THR A 69 11.69 24.36 30.42
N GLY A 70 11.54 23.10 30.82
CA GLY A 70 10.40 22.27 30.38
C GLY A 70 10.51 21.71 28.95
N GLY A 71 11.71 21.64 28.39
CA GLY A 71 11.94 21.18 27.02
C GLY A 71 11.38 19.81 26.68
N GLU A 72 11.28 18.89 27.66
CA GLU A 72 10.67 17.57 27.46
C GLU A 72 9.17 17.66 27.16
N THR A 73 8.42 18.44 27.95
CA THR A 73 6.98 18.63 27.75
C THR A 73 6.72 19.28 26.40
N VAL A 74 7.49 20.31 26.06
CA VAL A 74 7.35 20.99 24.75
C VAL A 74 7.69 20.05 23.60
N ALA A 75 8.70 19.18 23.74
CA ALA A 75 9.03 18.17 22.75
C ALA A 75 7.89 17.15 22.56
N LYS A 76 7.29 16.65 23.67
CA LYS A 76 6.11 15.77 23.60
C LYS A 76 4.91 16.43 22.93
N ASP A 77 4.63 17.69 23.26
CA ASP A 77 3.55 18.44 22.61
C ASP A 77 3.86 18.75 21.13
N THR A 78 5.13 18.87 20.78
CA THR A 78 5.55 19.01 19.38
C THR A 78 5.33 17.71 18.61
N LYS A 79 5.58 16.53 19.18
CA LYS A 79 5.18 15.25 18.55
C LYS A 79 3.68 15.21 18.29
N LYS A 80 2.85 15.60 19.27
CA LYS A 80 1.39 15.69 19.09
C LYS A 80 0.99 16.71 18.00
N LEU A 81 1.73 17.80 17.86
CA LEU A 81 1.51 18.78 16.80
C LEU A 81 1.82 18.17 15.42
N VAL A 82 2.94 17.44 15.31
CA VAL A 82 3.31 16.70 14.11
C VAL A 82 2.22 15.71 13.74
N ASP A 83 1.73 14.93 14.71
CA ASP A 83 0.63 13.97 14.51
C ASP A 83 -0.64 14.65 14.04
N ARG A 84 -1.04 15.75 14.71
CA ARG A 84 -2.32 16.43 14.45
C ARG A 84 -2.29 17.35 13.24
N CYS A 85 -1.15 17.48 12.57
CA CYS A 85 -1.02 18.39 11.46
C CYS A 85 -1.94 17.95 10.31
N PRO A 86 -2.86 18.81 9.83
CA PRO A 86 -3.75 18.46 8.72
C PRO A 86 -2.99 18.28 7.40
N HIS A 87 -1.77 18.79 7.32
CA HIS A 87 -0.86 18.66 6.18
C HIS A 87 0.06 17.44 6.30
N TYR A 88 -0.09 16.65 7.35
CA TYR A 88 0.59 15.37 7.44
C TYR A 88 -0.07 14.39 6.46
N THR A 89 0.69 13.93 5.47
CA THR A 89 0.23 12.99 4.45
C THR A 89 0.36 11.52 4.88
N GLY A 90 0.49 11.24 6.18
CA GLY A 90 1.00 9.95 6.66
C GLY A 90 2.52 9.86 6.49
N PRO A 91 3.17 8.80 6.98
CA PRO A 91 4.50 8.46 6.50
C PRO A 91 4.39 8.30 4.98
N PRO A 92 5.34 8.78 4.18
CA PRO A 92 5.28 8.77 2.70
C PRO A 92 5.14 7.38 2.04
N GLY A 93 4.86 6.31 2.79
CA GLY A 93 4.55 4.97 2.30
C GLY A 93 3.30 4.30 2.87
N VAL A 94 2.52 4.90 3.80
CA VAL A 94 1.35 4.19 4.37
C VAL A 94 0.19 4.12 3.38
N LEU A 95 -0.19 5.23 2.74
CA LEU A 95 -1.25 5.20 1.73
C LEU A 95 -0.79 4.43 0.49
N ALA A 96 0.41 4.71 0.00
CA ALA A 96 0.99 4.00 -1.14
C ALA A 96 1.14 2.49 -0.84
N GLY A 97 1.51 2.14 0.40
CA GLY A 97 1.62 0.77 0.86
C GLY A 97 0.28 0.07 1.05
N ALA A 98 -0.77 0.79 1.46
CA ALA A 98 -2.13 0.26 1.52
C ALA A 98 -2.68 0.05 0.10
N GLU A 99 -2.48 1.02 -0.79
CA GLU A 99 -2.86 0.93 -2.21
C GLU A 99 -2.15 -0.23 -2.92
N LEU A 100 -0.84 -0.37 -2.73
CA LEU A 100 -0.09 -1.51 -3.27
C LEU A 100 -0.67 -2.85 -2.80
N LYS A 101 -0.98 -2.98 -1.51
CA LYS A 101 -1.60 -4.21 -0.97
C LYS A 101 -2.99 -4.47 -1.56
N LEU A 102 -3.80 -3.44 -1.76
CA LEU A 102 -5.13 -3.59 -2.37
C LEU A 102 -5.02 -3.98 -3.85
N ASN A 103 -4.06 -3.42 -4.58
CA ASN A 103 -3.77 -3.82 -5.96
C ASN A 103 -3.30 -5.28 -6.02
N GLN A 104 -2.40 -5.69 -5.11
CA GLN A 104 -1.98 -7.10 -5.00
C GLN A 104 -3.17 -8.03 -4.70
N ALA A 105 -4.04 -7.65 -3.77
CA ALA A 105 -5.24 -8.41 -3.45
C ALA A 105 -6.16 -8.56 -4.67
N GLU A 106 -6.37 -7.49 -5.43
CA GLU A 106 -7.16 -7.52 -6.66
C GLU A 106 -6.59 -8.50 -7.68
N ARG A 107 -5.27 -8.49 -7.90
CA ARG A 107 -4.62 -9.43 -8.82
C ARG A 107 -4.71 -10.88 -8.35
N LEU A 108 -4.55 -11.12 -7.05
CA LEU A 108 -4.72 -12.45 -6.48
C LEU A 108 -6.17 -12.96 -6.61
N ILE A 109 -7.17 -12.08 -6.50
CA ILE A 109 -8.58 -12.44 -6.73
C ILE A 109 -8.80 -12.79 -8.19
N THR A 110 -8.29 -11.99 -9.14
CA THR A 110 -8.37 -12.30 -10.57
C THR A 110 -7.71 -13.65 -10.89
N ALA A 111 -6.52 -13.91 -10.35
CA ALA A 111 -5.84 -15.19 -10.53
C ALA A 111 -6.68 -16.36 -9.99
N ALA A 112 -7.28 -16.19 -8.81
CA ALA A 112 -8.12 -17.21 -8.20
C ALA A 112 -9.43 -17.44 -8.97
N GLU A 113 -10.04 -16.39 -9.53
CA GLU A 113 -11.22 -16.50 -10.41
C GLU A 113 -10.88 -17.28 -11.68
N ALA A 114 -9.76 -16.96 -12.33
CA ALA A 114 -9.30 -17.66 -13.53
C ALA A 114 -8.97 -19.14 -13.27
N LEU A 115 -8.30 -19.45 -12.15
CA LEU A 115 -8.03 -20.84 -11.75
C LEU A 115 -9.32 -21.63 -11.46
N TYR A 116 -10.30 -21.00 -10.82
CA TYR A 116 -11.59 -21.65 -10.58
C TYR A 116 -12.33 -21.93 -11.89
N GLU A 117 -12.36 -20.98 -12.82
CA GLU A 117 -12.99 -21.16 -14.14
C GLU A 117 -12.26 -22.20 -14.99
N ARG A 118 -10.93 -22.32 -14.83
CA ARG A 118 -10.13 -23.38 -15.46
C ARG A 118 -10.58 -24.73 -14.94
N ASP A 119 -10.72 -24.89 -13.62
CA ASP A 119 -11.17 -26.15 -13.02
C ASP A 119 -12.60 -26.54 -13.47
N GLU A 120 -13.49 -25.57 -13.65
CA GLU A 120 -14.83 -25.81 -14.22
C GLU A 120 -14.76 -26.23 -15.69
N THR A 121 -13.83 -25.65 -16.46
CA THR A 121 -13.57 -26.01 -17.87
C THR A 121 -13.02 -27.44 -17.97
N ASP A 122 -12.11 -27.82 -17.08
CA ASP A 122 -11.57 -29.19 -16.99
C ASP A 122 -12.69 -30.20 -16.70
N LYS A 123 -13.57 -29.90 -15.74
CA LYS A 123 -14.76 -30.74 -15.46
C LYS A 123 -15.70 -30.86 -16.66
N ALA A 124 -15.94 -29.76 -17.37
CA ALA A 124 -16.78 -29.76 -18.57
C ALA A 124 -16.18 -30.65 -19.67
N PHE A 125 -14.85 -30.58 -19.84
CA PHE A 125 -14.12 -31.43 -20.78
C PHE A 125 -14.22 -32.92 -20.40
N GLU A 126 -14.04 -33.26 -19.13
CA GLU A 126 -14.21 -34.64 -18.63
C GLU A 126 -15.63 -35.17 -18.86
N LEU A 127 -16.65 -34.35 -18.60
CA LEU A 127 -18.05 -34.71 -18.83
C LEU A 127 -18.35 -34.92 -20.32
N LEU A 128 -17.81 -34.07 -21.19
CA LEU A 128 -17.96 -34.21 -22.64
C LEU A 128 -17.33 -35.53 -23.12
N ALA A 129 -16.09 -35.81 -22.70
CA ALA A 129 -15.39 -37.04 -23.04
C ALA A 129 -16.13 -38.30 -22.55
N GLY A 130 -16.65 -38.27 -21.30
CA GLY A 130 -17.44 -39.38 -20.76
C GLY A 130 -18.81 -39.55 -21.45
N ALA A 131 -19.44 -38.47 -21.88
CA ALA A 131 -20.69 -38.53 -22.63
C ALA A 131 -20.49 -39.14 -24.02
N ASP A 132 -19.40 -38.79 -24.70
CA ASP A 132 -19.05 -39.36 -26.00
C ASP A 132 -18.80 -40.87 -25.93
N GLU A 133 -18.03 -41.32 -24.92
CA GLU A 133 -17.77 -42.75 -24.69
C GLU A 133 -19.09 -43.55 -24.51
N LEU A 134 -20.09 -42.96 -23.85
CA LEU A 134 -21.38 -43.61 -23.58
C LEU A 134 -22.36 -43.58 -24.77
N LEU A 135 -22.34 -42.53 -25.57
CA LEU A 135 -23.34 -42.30 -26.63
C LEU A 135 -22.88 -42.79 -28.00
N ASN A 136 -21.58 -42.68 -28.28
CA ASN A 136 -21.02 -42.91 -29.60
C ASN A 136 -20.02 -44.09 -29.63
N ASP A 137 -19.96 -44.91 -28.58
CA ASP A 137 -18.97 -45.99 -28.43
C ASP A 137 -17.50 -45.50 -28.63
N GLY A 138 -17.24 -44.22 -28.36
CA GLY A 138 -15.95 -43.56 -28.58
C GLY A 138 -15.66 -43.13 -30.04
N GLU A 139 -16.63 -43.23 -30.95
CA GLU A 139 -16.57 -42.57 -32.26
C GLU A 139 -16.96 -41.10 -32.15
N MET A 140 -16.03 -40.30 -31.64
CA MET A 140 -16.25 -38.88 -31.39
C MET A 140 -16.55 -38.11 -32.69
N ASP A 141 -17.72 -37.49 -32.75
CA ASP A 141 -18.17 -36.75 -33.93
C ASP A 141 -17.48 -35.36 -34.05
N GLU A 142 -17.55 -34.77 -35.25
CA GLU A 142 -16.89 -33.48 -35.55
C GLU A 142 -17.34 -32.36 -34.60
N ALA A 143 -18.61 -32.35 -34.20
CA ALA A 143 -19.14 -31.34 -33.28
C ALA A 143 -18.56 -31.48 -31.87
N THR A 144 -18.33 -32.71 -31.42
CA THR A 144 -17.71 -33.02 -30.12
C THR A 144 -16.23 -32.67 -30.13
N TRP A 145 -15.52 -32.93 -31.23
CA TRP A 145 -14.13 -32.46 -31.42
C TRP A 145 -14.02 -30.94 -31.38
N ASP A 146 -14.93 -30.22 -32.06
CA ASP A 146 -14.94 -28.76 -32.05
C ASP A 146 -15.17 -28.19 -30.65
N GLU A 147 -16.10 -28.77 -29.90
CA GLU A 147 -16.38 -28.33 -28.53
C GLU A 147 -15.21 -28.65 -27.57
N ALA A 148 -14.63 -29.84 -27.69
CA ALA A 148 -13.41 -30.21 -26.95
C ALA A 148 -12.26 -29.23 -27.23
N GLY A 149 -12.08 -28.82 -28.48
CA GLY A 149 -11.11 -27.80 -28.88
C GLY A 149 -11.36 -26.45 -28.20
N ARG A 150 -12.62 -25.98 -28.16
CA ARG A 150 -12.98 -24.73 -27.48
C ARG A 150 -12.69 -24.77 -25.99
N LEU A 151 -12.94 -25.89 -25.33
CA LEU A 151 -12.66 -26.05 -23.90
C LEU A 151 -11.15 -26.02 -23.63
N ILE A 152 -10.34 -26.66 -24.48
CA ILE A 152 -8.88 -26.61 -24.39
C ILE A 152 -8.37 -25.17 -24.57
N ASP A 153 -8.84 -24.47 -25.59
CA ASP A 153 -8.46 -23.07 -25.84
C ASP A 153 -8.85 -22.15 -24.67
N ALA A 154 -10.04 -22.36 -24.10
CA ALA A 154 -10.51 -21.60 -22.93
C ALA A 154 -9.65 -21.88 -21.69
N ARG A 155 -9.30 -23.16 -21.44
CA ARG A 155 -8.42 -23.58 -20.36
C ARG A 155 -7.05 -22.90 -20.46
N ASP A 156 -6.44 -22.92 -21.65
CA ASP A 156 -5.13 -22.30 -21.89
C ASP A 156 -5.17 -20.78 -21.68
N ALA A 157 -6.26 -20.13 -22.09
CA ALA A 157 -6.47 -18.69 -21.87
C ALA A 157 -6.58 -18.35 -20.38
N LEU A 158 -7.33 -19.15 -19.61
CA LEU A 158 -7.48 -18.98 -18.17
C LEU A 158 -6.18 -19.22 -17.40
N GLU A 159 -5.38 -20.21 -17.83
CA GLU A 159 -4.05 -20.44 -17.27
C GLU A 159 -3.11 -19.25 -17.53
N ALA A 160 -3.14 -18.68 -18.75
CA ALA A 160 -2.38 -17.49 -19.09
C ALA A 160 -2.82 -16.26 -18.29
N GLU A 161 -4.13 -16.07 -18.09
CA GLU A 161 -4.69 -14.99 -17.26
C GLU A 161 -4.24 -15.11 -15.81
N ALA A 162 -4.35 -16.31 -15.22
CA ALA A 162 -3.89 -16.56 -13.86
C ALA A 162 -2.39 -16.27 -13.70
N ALA A 163 -1.56 -16.75 -14.64
CA ALA A 163 -0.12 -16.51 -14.63
C ALA A 163 0.22 -15.01 -14.71
N ALA A 164 -0.44 -14.27 -15.59
CA ALA A 164 -0.24 -12.82 -15.71
C ALA A 164 -0.60 -12.09 -14.41
N ALA A 165 -1.73 -12.47 -13.79
CA ALA A 165 -2.17 -11.87 -12.53
C ALA A 165 -1.19 -12.16 -11.37
N PHE A 166 -0.61 -13.36 -11.29
CA PHE A 166 0.43 -13.67 -10.30
C PHE A 166 1.70 -12.83 -10.48
N VAL A 167 2.16 -12.63 -11.72
CA VAL A 167 3.30 -11.76 -12.04
C VAL A 167 3.02 -10.32 -11.61
N GLU A 168 1.84 -9.78 -11.91
CA GLU A 168 1.45 -8.43 -11.50
C GLU A 168 1.33 -8.29 -9.97
N ALA A 169 0.94 -9.35 -9.27
CA ALA A 169 0.90 -9.40 -7.81
C ALA A 169 2.30 -9.49 -7.17
N ALA A 170 3.33 -9.83 -7.95
CA ALA A 170 4.66 -10.23 -7.49
C ALA A 170 4.60 -11.42 -6.51
N VAL A 171 3.81 -12.44 -6.86
CA VAL A 171 3.62 -13.68 -6.10
C VAL A 171 3.85 -14.86 -7.05
N GLU A 172 4.48 -15.92 -6.55
CA GLU A 172 4.61 -17.17 -7.31
C GLU A 172 3.24 -17.82 -7.55
N PRO A 173 3.03 -18.55 -8.65
CA PRO A 173 1.78 -19.25 -8.90
C PRO A 173 1.42 -20.19 -7.74
N ILE A 174 0.16 -20.11 -7.30
CA ILE A 174 -0.41 -20.89 -6.20
C ILE A 174 -1.84 -21.31 -6.53
N GLU A 175 -2.35 -22.33 -5.83
CA GLU A 175 -3.73 -22.81 -6.00
C GLU A 175 -4.77 -21.75 -5.61
N ALA A 176 -5.96 -21.82 -6.22
CA ALA A 176 -7.03 -20.84 -6.02
C ALA A 176 -7.39 -20.60 -4.54
N PRO A 177 -7.55 -21.62 -3.66
CA PRO A 177 -7.85 -21.38 -2.24
C PRO A 177 -6.77 -20.59 -1.51
N LEU A 178 -5.50 -20.82 -1.87
CA LEU A 178 -4.36 -20.10 -1.29
C LEU A 178 -4.27 -18.68 -1.81
N ALA A 179 -4.54 -18.45 -3.10
CA ALA A 179 -4.62 -17.12 -3.69
C ALA A 179 -5.70 -16.27 -2.99
N VAL A 180 -6.87 -16.83 -2.73
CA VAL A 180 -7.94 -16.15 -1.97
C VAL A 180 -7.53 -15.85 -0.53
N ALA A 181 -6.88 -16.80 0.15
CA ALA A 181 -6.39 -16.58 1.52
C ALA A 181 -5.36 -15.44 1.58
N LEU A 182 -4.43 -15.41 0.63
CA LEU A 182 -3.41 -14.36 0.54
C LEU A 182 -4.04 -13.00 0.18
N ALA A 183 -5.02 -12.96 -0.73
CA ALA A 183 -5.74 -11.73 -1.05
C ALA A 183 -6.40 -11.12 0.21
N ASP A 184 -7.02 -11.96 1.04
CA ASP A 184 -7.61 -11.54 2.31
C ASP A 184 -6.59 -10.95 3.29
N GLU A 185 -5.42 -11.59 3.42
CA GLU A 185 -4.32 -11.07 4.23
C GLU A 185 -3.91 -9.66 3.77
N ARG A 186 -3.76 -9.47 2.46
CA ARG A 186 -3.44 -8.15 1.89
C ARG A 186 -4.51 -7.09 2.15
N VAL A 187 -5.80 -7.47 2.03
CA VAL A 187 -6.92 -6.58 2.34
C VAL A 187 -6.92 -6.20 3.83
N ASP A 188 -6.73 -7.16 4.74
CA ASP A 188 -6.73 -6.90 6.18
C ASP A 188 -5.53 -6.06 6.62
N ASP A 189 -4.36 -6.27 6.01
CA ASP A 189 -3.18 -5.43 6.23
C ASP A 189 -3.40 -4.00 5.73
N ALA A 190 -3.93 -3.82 4.51
CA ALA A 190 -4.28 -2.49 4.01
C ALA A 190 -5.30 -1.79 4.91
N ARG A 191 -6.30 -2.52 5.43
CA ARG A 191 -7.27 -1.97 6.39
C ARG A 191 -6.62 -1.58 7.71
N ARG A 192 -5.60 -2.31 8.17
CA ARG A 192 -4.83 -1.96 9.37
C ARG A 192 -4.08 -0.65 9.15
N ASP A 193 -3.42 -0.51 8.01
CA ASP A 193 -2.69 0.70 7.61
C ASP A 193 -3.63 1.91 7.54
N LEU A 194 -4.82 1.74 6.96
CA LEU A 194 -5.85 2.78 6.82
C LEU A 194 -6.54 3.17 8.14
N ARG A 195 -6.27 2.49 9.27
CA ARG A 195 -6.73 2.91 10.60
C ARG A 195 -5.80 3.95 11.24
N THR A 196 -4.65 4.22 10.64
CA THR A 196 -3.70 5.22 11.13
C THR A 196 -4.39 6.58 11.23
N LYS A 197 -4.26 7.24 12.38
CA LYS A 197 -4.85 8.55 12.61
C LYS A 197 -4.17 9.58 11.70
N HIS A 198 -4.93 10.57 11.24
CA HIS A 198 -4.42 11.72 10.47
C HIS A 198 -4.06 11.44 9.00
N LEU A 199 -4.66 10.42 8.38
CA LEU A 199 -4.59 10.23 6.93
C LEU A 199 -5.62 11.12 6.18
N PRO A 200 -5.36 11.49 4.90
CA PRO A 200 -6.29 12.26 4.07
C PRO A 200 -7.66 11.59 3.98
N THR A 201 -8.73 12.33 4.28
CA THR A 201 -10.04 11.70 4.54
C THR A 201 -10.68 11.10 3.28
N ASP A 202 -10.55 11.74 2.12
CA ASP A 202 -11.21 11.27 0.89
C ASP A 202 -10.49 10.06 0.28
N ARG A 203 -9.15 10.11 0.14
CA ARG A 203 -8.39 8.95 -0.37
C ARG A 203 -8.52 7.73 0.54
N VAL A 204 -8.55 7.93 1.86
CA VAL A 204 -8.78 6.84 2.82
C VAL A 204 -10.18 6.25 2.65
N ARG A 205 -11.19 7.09 2.36
CA ARG A 205 -12.56 6.61 2.08
C ARG A 205 -12.56 5.72 0.84
N GLU A 206 -11.98 6.19 -0.26
CA GLU A 206 -11.85 5.41 -1.51
C GLU A 206 -11.17 4.06 -1.30
N LEU A 207 -10.00 4.04 -0.63
CA LEU A 207 -9.26 2.79 -0.38
C LEU A 207 -10.02 1.84 0.56
N ARG A 208 -10.81 2.37 1.52
CA ARG A 208 -11.69 1.54 2.36
C ARG A 208 -12.85 0.95 1.56
N ASP A 209 -13.42 1.71 0.64
CA ASP A 209 -14.49 1.22 -0.23
C ASP A 209 -13.97 0.14 -1.17
N GLN A 210 -12.77 0.31 -1.73
CA GLN A 210 -12.06 -0.72 -2.49
C GLN A 210 -11.81 -1.97 -1.63
N ALA A 211 -11.26 -1.83 -0.43
CA ALA A 211 -11.02 -2.96 0.49
C ALA A 211 -12.32 -3.73 0.81
N ASN A 212 -13.43 -3.03 1.00
CA ASN A 212 -14.73 -3.65 1.24
C ASN A 212 -15.27 -4.36 -0.01
N ALA A 213 -15.04 -3.80 -1.21
CA ALA A 213 -15.41 -4.46 -2.47
C ALA A 213 -14.62 -5.74 -2.70
N LEU A 214 -13.29 -5.71 -2.50
CA LEU A 214 -12.43 -6.88 -2.63
C LEU A 214 -12.82 -7.98 -1.63
N ARG A 215 -13.14 -7.64 -0.39
CA ARG A 215 -13.61 -8.61 0.60
C ARG A 215 -14.92 -9.30 0.19
N ARG A 216 -15.86 -8.56 -0.41
CA ARG A 216 -17.09 -9.17 -0.94
C ARG A 216 -16.79 -10.16 -2.07
N ARG A 217 -15.80 -9.85 -2.92
CA ARG A 217 -15.36 -10.76 -4.00
C ARG A 217 -14.70 -12.01 -3.42
N THR A 218 -13.80 -11.89 -2.45
CA THR A 218 -13.18 -13.08 -1.80
C THR A 218 -14.20 -13.95 -1.08
N ASP A 219 -15.16 -13.36 -0.38
CA ASP A 219 -16.26 -14.10 0.27
C ASP A 219 -17.12 -14.86 -0.76
N ALA A 220 -17.46 -14.23 -1.88
CA ALA A 220 -18.22 -14.87 -2.96
C ALA A 220 -17.43 -16.02 -3.61
N LEU A 221 -16.13 -15.82 -3.86
CA LEU A 221 -15.28 -16.84 -4.46
C LEU A 221 -15.06 -18.04 -3.53
N ARG A 222 -14.90 -17.82 -2.22
CA ARG A 222 -14.85 -18.92 -1.24
C ARG A 222 -16.12 -19.75 -1.24
N ALA A 223 -17.28 -19.11 -1.32
CA ALA A 223 -18.55 -19.82 -1.37
C ALA A 223 -18.62 -20.75 -2.60
N ARG A 224 -18.04 -20.33 -3.73
CA ARG A 224 -17.94 -21.14 -4.96
C ARG A 224 -16.94 -22.29 -4.81
N ILE A 225 -15.77 -22.07 -4.21
CA ILE A 225 -14.71 -23.08 -4.07
C ILE A 225 -15.11 -24.23 -3.13
N VAL A 226 -15.92 -23.95 -2.10
CA VAL A 226 -16.33 -24.97 -1.11
C VAL A 226 -17.46 -25.87 -1.62
N THR A 227 -18.15 -25.48 -2.70
CA THR A 227 -19.28 -26.22 -3.28
C THR A 227 -18.79 -27.18 -4.36
#